data_AF-A0A2D9GAD1-F1
#
_entry.id   AF-A0A2D9GAD1-F1
#
_cell.length_a   1.000
_cell.length_b   1.000
_cell.length_c   1.000
_cell.angle_alpha   90.00
_cell.angle_beta   90.00
_cell.angle_gamma   90.00
#
_symmetry.space_group_name_H-M   'P 1'
#
loop_
_entity.id
_entity.type
_entity.pdbx_description
1 polymer ?
#
loop_
_entity_poly.entity_id
_entity_poly.type
_entity_poly.pdbx_seq_one_letter_code
_entity_poly.pdbx_strand_id
1 'polypeptide(L)'
;MEGMFNQKYRIFTPILICIFLCLNSPITMAETGENITPDLENSPLENLTFTTPSEDLSEWEISVSVSESSGNVTKLKLETQICVFDPILCHAPEIIDMTNTDNSWNGIITTLEKHSYVNWRIHIVYENGSEILVPERSEGYAKVWSTCWEIMQNQEIITGGDKCDDVIDEDGRNISGFPIFSAIISLTFATIVINRNQ
;
A
#
# COMPACT_ATOMS: atom_id res chain seq x y z
N MET A 1 26.42 -46.44 23.08
CA MET A 1 25.57 -45.28 23.44
C MET A 1 25.89 -44.05 22.58
N GLU A 2 26.26 -44.22 21.30
CA GLU A 2 26.76 -43.11 20.46
C GLU A 2 25.84 -42.78 19.27
N GLY A 3 24.86 -43.63 18.94
CA GLY A 3 24.02 -43.46 17.76
C GLY A 3 22.81 -42.53 17.93
N MET A 4 22.31 -42.34 19.16
CA MET A 4 21.07 -41.58 19.40
C MET A 4 21.28 -40.08 19.61
N PHE A 5 22.50 -39.64 19.93
CA PHE A 5 22.79 -38.22 20.11
C PHE A 5 22.86 -37.52 18.74
N ASN A 6 23.47 -38.15 17.74
CA ASN A 6 23.79 -37.53 16.44
C ASN A 6 22.57 -37.36 15.50
N GLN A 7 21.50 -38.12 15.69
CA GLN A 7 20.30 -38.06 14.83
C GLN A 7 19.38 -36.87 15.15
N LYS A 8 19.31 -36.47 16.42
CA LYS A 8 18.49 -35.32 16.85
C LYS A 8 19.07 -34.02 16.28
N TYR A 9 20.37 -33.79 16.43
CA TYR A 9 21.02 -32.56 15.92
C TYR A 9 20.93 -32.44 14.40
N ARG A 10 20.99 -33.54 13.64
CA ARG A 10 20.85 -33.54 12.17
C ARG A 10 19.52 -32.97 11.65
N ILE A 11 18.45 -33.04 12.42
CA ILE A 11 17.13 -32.48 12.04
C ILE A 11 16.98 -31.04 12.56
N PHE A 12 17.57 -30.71 13.72
CA PHE A 12 17.54 -29.35 14.26
C PHE A 12 18.42 -28.37 13.48
N THR A 13 19.54 -28.82 12.92
CA THR A 13 20.43 -27.94 12.12
C THR A 13 19.76 -27.33 10.89
N PRO A 14 19.05 -28.07 10.00
CA PRO A 14 18.38 -27.47 8.85
C PRO A 14 17.22 -26.57 9.26
N ILE A 15 16.49 -26.89 10.33
CA ILE A 15 15.38 -26.04 10.84
C ILE A 15 15.93 -24.71 11.37
N LEU A 16 17.03 -24.75 12.14
CA LEU A 16 17.66 -23.55 12.67
C LEU A 16 18.24 -22.68 11.55
N ILE A 17 18.81 -23.29 10.49
CA ILE A 17 19.27 -22.60 9.29
C ILE A 17 18.11 -21.98 8.52
N CYS A 18 16.98 -22.67 8.34
CA CYS A 18 15.77 -22.11 7.73
C CYS A 18 15.23 -20.92 8.52
N ILE A 19 15.19 -20.99 9.86
CA ILE A 19 14.78 -19.88 10.72
C ILE A 19 15.74 -18.70 10.58
N PHE A 20 17.06 -18.94 10.58
CA PHE A 20 18.05 -17.88 10.36
C PHE A 20 17.94 -17.26 8.97
N LEU A 21 17.62 -18.03 7.94
CA LEU A 21 17.41 -17.53 6.57
C LEU A 21 16.13 -16.68 6.45
N CYS A 22 15.07 -17.01 7.19
CA CYS A 22 13.83 -16.22 7.23
C CYS A 22 13.95 -14.90 8.00
N LEU A 23 14.95 -14.76 8.88
CA LEU A 23 15.15 -13.55 9.71
C LEU A 23 15.99 -12.45 9.02
N ASN A 24 16.59 -12.73 7.86
CA ASN A 24 17.49 -11.81 7.15
C ASN A 24 16.86 -11.14 5.93
N SER A 25 15.54 -11.14 5.80
CA SER A 25 14.88 -10.25 4.85
C SER A 25 14.92 -8.84 5.44
N PRO A 26 15.68 -7.87 4.89
CA PRO A 26 15.45 -6.48 5.25
C PRO A 26 14.01 -6.17 4.83
N ILE A 27 13.12 -6.04 5.80
CA ILE A 27 11.84 -5.38 5.57
C ILE A 27 12.22 -3.91 5.45
N THR A 28 12.49 -3.47 4.23
CA THR A 28 12.56 -2.04 3.94
C THR A 28 11.15 -1.50 4.14
N MET A 29 10.87 -1.04 5.36
CA MET A 29 9.67 -0.30 5.64
C MET A 29 9.90 1.07 5.05
N ALA A 30 9.25 1.36 3.92
CA ALA A 30 9.17 2.73 3.42
C ALA A 30 8.68 3.63 4.56
N GLU A 31 9.31 4.80 4.70
CA GLU A 31 8.94 5.77 5.72
C GLU A 31 7.49 6.21 5.48
N THR A 32 6.67 6.15 6.53
CA THR A 32 5.26 6.55 6.45
C THR A 32 5.18 8.02 6.09
N GLY A 33 4.35 8.38 5.11
CA GLY A 33 4.22 9.77 4.64
C GLY A 33 5.17 10.16 3.51
N GLU A 34 6.07 9.26 3.08
CA GLU A 34 6.98 9.51 1.95
C GLU A 34 6.54 8.78 0.67
N ASN A 35 6.63 9.48 -0.47
CA ASN A 35 6.30 8.91 -1.76
C ASN A 35 7.24 7.76 -2.12
N ILE A 36 6.69 6.75 -2.77
CA ILE A 36 7.43 5.61 -3.30
C ILE A 36 7.41 5.72 -4.82
N THR A 37 8.57 5.97 -5.42
CA THR A 37 8.77 6.02 -6.87
C THR A 37 9.53 4.77 -7.31
N PRO A 38 9.10 4.07 -8.38
CA PRO A 38 9.78 2.89 -8.86
C PRO A 38 11.10 3.25 -9.54
N ASP A 39 12.05 2.31 -9.53
CA ASP A 39 13.24 2.41 -10.37
C ASP A 39 12.86 2.16 -11.84
N LEU A 40 13.38 3.01 -12.73
CA LEU A 40 13.10 2.96 -14.16
C LEU A 40 14.27 2.39 -14.97
N GLU A 41 15.44 2.12 -14.36
CA GLU A 41 16.67 1.72 -15.08
C GLU A 41 16.46 0.50 -16.00
N ASN A 42 15.62 -0.44 -15.59
CA ASN A 42 15.31 -1.66 -16.34
C ASN A 42 13.95 -1.63 -17.05
N SER A 43 13.37 -0.44 -17.18
CA SER A 43 12.07 -0.23 -17.84
C SER A 43 12.24 0.58 -19.13
N PRO A 44 11.29 0.49 -20.07
CA PRO A 44 11.28 1.35 -21.25
C PRO A 44 10.77 2.78 -20.94
N LEU A 45 10.47 3.09 -19.68
CA LEU A 45 9.90 4.37 -19.24
C LEU A 45 11.00 5.37 -18.87
N GLU A 46 10.77 6.63 -19.20
CA GLU A 46 11.66 7.75 -18.90
C GLU A 46 10.83 8.97 -18.46
N ASN A 47 11.49 9.95 -17.83
CA ASN A 47 10.89 11.25 -17.48
C ASN A 47 9.56 11.15 -16.69
N LEU A 48 9.46 10.19 -15.78
CA LEU A 48 8.29 10.02 -14.92
C LEU A 48 8.10 11.24 -14.00
N THR A 49 6.93 11.84 -14.07
CA THR A 49 6.48 12.88 -13.15
C THR A 49 5.04 12.61 -12.71
N PHE A 50 4.68 13.08 -11.53
CA PHE A 50 3.32 12.99 -11.02
C PHE A 50 3.02 14.13 -10.05
N THR A 51 1.74 14.46 -9.90
CA THR A 51 1.28 15.45 -8.92
C THR A 51 1.62 14.97 -7.52
N THR A 52 2.32 15.78 -6.74
CA THR A 52 2.63 15.47 -5.34
C THR A 52 2.80 16.74 -4.51
N PRO A 53 2.34 16.76 -3.23
CA PRO A 53 1.41 15.79 -2.64
C PRO A 53 0.06 15.79 -3.36
N SER A 54 -0.74 14.72 -3.22
CA SER A 54 -2.09 14.72 -3.79
C SER A 54 -3.06 15.51 -2.90
N GLU A 55 -4.09 16.10 -3.50
CA GLU A 55 -5.12 16.86 -2.80
C GLU A 55 -6.47 16.18 -2.97
N ASP A 56 -7.36 16.31 -1.98
CA ASP A 56 -8.71 15.72 -2.01
C ASP A 56 -9.52 16.29 -3.18
N LEU A 57 -10.37 15.45 -3.78
CA LEU A 57 -11.32 15.82 -4.83
C LEU A 57 -10.69 16.57 -6.01
N SER A 58 -9.40 16.35 -6.25
CA SER A 58 -8.58 17.08 -7.21
C SER A 58 -7.97 16.12 -8.22
N GLU A 59 -7.54 16.65 -9.36
CA GLU A 59 -6.87 15.84 -10.37
C GLU A 59 -5.48 15.44 -9.88
N TRP A 60 -5.24 14.13 -9.83
CA TRP A 60 -3.91 13.57 -9.73
C TRP A 60 -3.47 13.10 -11.11
N GLU A 61 -2.35 13.66 -11.57
CA GLU A 61 -1.82 13.45 -12.91
C GLU A 61 -0.48 12.72 -12.82
N ILE A 62 -0.23 11.82 -13.77
CA ILE A 62 1.03 11.10 -13.96
C ILE A 62 1.41 11.13 -15.44
N SER A 63 2.61 11.63 -15.71
CA SER A 63 3.16 11.75 -17.05
C SER A 63 4.45 10.95 -17.15
N VAL A 64 4.63 10.25 -18.26
CA VAL A 64 5.82 9.44 -18.53
C VAL A 64 6.11 9.40 -20.03
N SER A 65 7.38 9.28 -20.40
CA SER A 65 7.79 9.05 -21.78
C SER A 65 8.24 7.61 -21.98
N VAL A 66 8.20 7.14 -23.22
CA VAL A 66 8.79 5.85 -23.59
C VAL A 66 10.08 6.11 -24.34
N SER A 67 11.15 5.40 -24.00
CA SER A 67 12.45 5.57 -24.66
C SER A 67 12.39 5.17 -26.14
N GLU A 68 13.10 5.90 -27.00
CA GLU A 68 13.07 5.66 -28.45
C GLU A 68 13.61 4.27 -28.86
N SER A 69 14.43 3.66 -28.00
CA SER A 69 14.97 2.30 -28.19
C SER A 69 13.94 1.21 -27.89
N SER A 70 12.81 1.54 -27.25
CA SER A 70 11.79 0.59 -26.79
C SER A 70 10.68 0.35 -27.80
N GLY A 71 11.02 0.40 -29.10
CA GLY A 71 10.16 0.59 -30.28
C GLY A 71 8.97 -0.36 -30.54
N ASN A 72 8.49 -1.09 -29.54
CA ASN A 72 7.37 -2.02 -29.61
C ASN A 72 6.26 -1.72 -28.57
N VAL A 73 6.34 -0.62 -27.79
CA VAL A 73 5.28 -0.23 -26.84
C VAL A 73 4.11 0.38 -27.61
N THR A 74 2.91 -0.17 -27.39
CA THR A 74 1.69 0.27 -28.09
C THR A 74 0.72 1.04 -27.22
N LYS A 75 0.66 0.71 -25.93
CA LYS A 75 -0.25 1.33 -24.96
C LYS A 75 0.39 1.34 -23.59
N LEU A 76 0.17 2.42 -22.85
CA LEU A 76 0.33 2.45 -21.41
C LEU A 76 -1.04 2.48 -20.75
N LYS A 77 -1.20 1.75 -19.66
CA LYS A 77 -2.37 1.85 -18.78
C LYS A 77 -1.91 2.21 -17.38
N LEU A 78 -2.74 2.96 -16.70
CA LEU A 78 -2.52 3.36 -15.32
C LEU A 78 -3.48 2.58 -14.43
N GLU A 79 -2.92 1.74 -13.55
CA GLU A 79 -3.65 1.11 -12.45
C GLU A 79 -3.49 2.00 -11.20
N THR A 80 -4.61 2.39 -10.57
CA THR A 80 -4.62 3.15 -9.33
C THR A 80 -5.51 2.50 -8.27
N GLN A 81 -5.15 2.67 -7.01
CA GLN A 81 -5.97 2.29 -5.87
C GLN A 81 -5.91 3.40 -4.83
N ILE A 82 -7.06 4.00 -4.54
CA ILE A 82 -7.17 5.10 -3.57
C ILE A 82 -7.51 4.52 -2.19
N CYS A 83 -6.75 4.91 -1.17
CA CYS A 83 -7.03 4.56 0.21
C CYS A 83 -7.46 5.80 0.99
N VAL A 84 -8.55 5.68 1.74
CA VAL A 84 -9.18 6.74 2.54
C VAL A 84 -9.06 6.42 4.02
N PHE A 85 -9.23 7.43 4.87
CA PHE A 85 -9.10 7.28 6.34
C PHE A 85 -10.41 7.40 7.14
N ASP A 86 -11.55 7.66 6.49
CA ASP A 86 -12.85 7.71 7.16
C ASP A 86 -13.95 6.96 6.36
N PRO A 87 -14.13 5.65 6.58
CA PRO A 87 -13.30 4.77 7.42
C PRO A 87 -11.98 4.37 6.74
N ILE A 88 -10.97 3.96 7.52
CA ILE A 88 -9.69 3.46 6.99
C ILE A 88 -9.91 2.24 6.10
N LEU A 89 -9.82 2.43 4.78
CA LEU A 89 -10.09 1.42 3.75
C LEU A 89 -9.41 1.80 2.43
N CYS A 90 -9.01 0.79 1.66
CA CYS A 90 -8.63 0.96 0.25
C CYS A 90 -9.76 0.51 -0.67
N HIS A 91 -10.07 1.33 -1.68
CA HIS A 91 -11.02 0.99 -2.73
C HIS A 91 -10.46 -0.13 -3.62
N ALA A 92 -11.30 -0.70 -4.49
CA ALA A 92 -10.82 -1.63 -5.51
C ALA A 92 -9.89 -0.89 -6.50
N PRO A 93 -8.84 -1.54 -7.02
CA PRO A 93 -8.02 -0.93 -8.06
C PRO A 93 -8.83 -0.65 -9.33
N GLU A 94 -8.57 0.48 -9.97
CA GLU A 94 -9.12 0.88 -11.25
C GLU A 94 -8.01 0.99 -12.30
N ILE A 95 -8.33 0.71 -13.56
CA ILE A 95 -7.36 0.77 -14.67
C ILE A 95 -7.93 1.67 -15.76
N ILE A 96 -7.14 2.66 -16.16
CA ILE A 96 -7.46 3.56 -17.29
C ILE A 96 -6.38 3.46 -18.38
N ASP A 97 -6.77 3.68 -19.62
CA ASP A 97 -5.80 3.85 -20.72
C ASP A 97 -5.17 5.25 -20.62
N MET A 98 -3.84 5.35 -20.73
CA MET A 98 -3.15 6.64 -20.75
C MET A 98 -3.23 7.27 -22.16
N THR A 99 -3.29 8.60 -22.21
CA THR A 99 -3.34 9.37 -23.46
C THR A 99 -1.93 9.71 -23.93
N ASN A 100 -1.59 9.35 -25.17
CA ASN A 100 -0.29 9.70 -25.78
C ASN A 100 -0.40 10.99 -26.60
N THR A 101 0.45 11.96 -26.29
CA THR A 101 0.70 13.15 -27.11
C THR A 101 2.20 13.31 -27.30
N ASP A 102 2.68 13.20 -28.55
CA ASP A 102 4.09 13.40 -28.91
C ASP A 102 5.11 12.62 -28.03
N ASN A 103 4.83 11.34 -27.77
CA ASN A 103 5.64 10.45 -26.91
C ASN A 103 5.59 10.77 -25.40
N SER A 104 4.67 11.65 -24.99
CA SER A 104 4.29 11.85 -23.60
C SER A 104 2.97 11.14 -23.31
N TRP A 105 2.99 10.18 -22.41
CA TRP A 105 1.83 9.41 -21.98
C TRP A 105 1.33 9.98 -20.66
N ASN A 106 0.07 10.39 -20.65
CA ASN A 106 -0.55 11.03 -19.50
C ASN A 106 -1.75 10.24 -18.97
N GLY A 107 -1.81 10.07 -17.65
CA GLY A 107 -2.93 9.47 -16.94
C GLY A 107 -3.46 10.45 -15.89
N ILE A 108 -4.78 10.62 -15.84
CA ILE A 108 -5.44 11.53 -14.90
C ILE A 108 -6.56 10.78 -14.21
N ILE A 109 -6.61 10.88 -12.89
CA ILE A 109 -7.75 10.45 -12.07
C ILE A 109 -8.16 11.57 -11.11
N THR A 110 -9.40 11.54 -10.64
CA THR A 110 -9.86 12.39 -9.55
C THR A 110 -9.72 11.62 -8.23
N THR A 111 -9.02 12.21 -7.26
CA THR A 111 -8.87 11.63 -5.92
C THR A 111 -10.19 11.67 -5.15
N LEU A 112 -10.27 10.90 -4.07
CA LEU A 112 -11.43 10.89 -3.17
C LEU A 112 -11.23 11.87 -2.02
N GLU A 113 -12.33 12.24 -1.39
CA GLU A 113 -12.32 12.97 -0.12
C GLU A 113 -11.70 12.11 0.99
N LYS A 114 -10.95 12.73 1.91
CA LYS A 114 -10.24 12.07 3.01
C LYS A 114 -9.36 10.92 2.53
N HIS A 115 -8.69 11.07 1.38
CA HIS A 115 -7.74 10.06 0.91
C HIS A 115 -6.39 10.20 1.61
N SER A 116 -5.81 9.09 2.06
CA SER A 116 -4.48 9.05 2.68
C SER A 116 -3.38 8.99 1.63
N TYR A 117 -3.59 8.20 0.57
CA TYR A 117 -2.61 8.01 -0.49
C TYR A 117 -3.27 7.36 -1.71
N VAL A 118 -2.58 7.50 -2.85
CA VAL A 118 -2.89 6.77 -4.09
C VAL A 118 -1.76 5.79 -4.33
N ASN A 119 -2.08 4.50 -4.32
CA ASN A 119 -1.22 3.46 -4.86
C ASN A 119 -1.35 3.46 -6.39
N TRP A 120 -0.25 3.32 -7.11
CA TRP A 120 -0.29 3.33 -8.57
C TRP A 120 0.75 2.38 -9.20
N ARG A 121 0.47 1.99 -10.45
CA ARG A 121 1.32 1.14 -11.29
C ARG A 121 1.02 1.39 -12.76
N ILE A 122 2.06 1.39 -13.60
CA ILE A 122 1.93 1.49 -15.05
C ILE A 122 2.02 0.09 -15.66
N HIS A 123 1.07 -0.22 -16.53
CA HIS A 123 1.08 -1.40 -17.40
C HIS A 123 1.60 -1.00 -18.77
N ILE A 124 2.66 -1.64 -19.23
CA ILE A 124 3.27 -1.38 -20.53
C ILE A 124 2.90 -2.53 -21.45
N VAL A 125 2.11 -2.23 -22.49
CA VAL A 125 1.59 -3.23 -23.43
C VAL A 125 2.34 -3.15 -24.75
N TYR A 126 2.94 -4.27 -25.16
CA TYR A 126 3.70 -4.39 -26.39
C TYR A 126 2.83 -4.87 -27.57
N GLU A 127 3.31 -4.69 -28.80
CA GLU A 127 2.63 -5.13 -30.04
C GLU A 127 2.26 -6.61 -30.05
N ASN A 128 3.09 -7.46 -29.46
CA ASN A 128 2.85 -8.90 -29.36
C ASN A 128 1.78 -9.27 -28.31
N GLY A 129 1.16 -8.27 -27.65
CA GLY A 129 0.18 -8.44 -26.59
C GLY A 129 0.77 -8.79 -25.22
N SER A 130 2.10 -8.86 -25.09
CA SER A 130 2.75 -9.04 -23.79
C SER A 130 2.68 -7.77 -22.96
N GLU A 131 2.72 -7.93 -21.65
CA GLU A 131 2.57 -6.86 -20.67
C GLU A 131 3.67 -6.98 -19.61
N ILE A 132 4.28 -5.85 -19.29
CA ILE A 132 5.14 -5.69 -18.10
C ILE A 132 4.57 -4.60 -17.20
N LEU A 133 4.99 -4.61 -15.95
CA LEU A 133 4.45 -3.75 -14.90
C LEU A 133 5.57 -2.94 -14.27
N VAL A 134 5.30 -1.66 -14.02
CA VAL A 134 6.23 -0.76 -13.33
C VAL A 134 5.47 -0.03 -12.21
N PRO A 135 5.77 -0.30 -10.92
CA PRO A 135 6.66 -1.35 -10.44
C PRO A 135 6.11 -2.77 -10.67
N GLU A 136 6.99 -3.78 -10.55
CA GLU A 136 6.59 -5.18 -10.62
C GLU A 136 5.70 -5.56 -9.42
N ARG A 137 4.83 -6.57 -9.56
CA ARG A 137 3.92 -6.98 -8.45
C ARG A 137 4.67 -7.40 -7.19
N SER A 138 5.86 -7.98 -7.33
CA SER A 138 6.73 -8.38 -6.22
C SER A 138 7.26 -7.19 -5.40
N GLU A 139 7.32 -6.00 -6.01
CA GLU A 139 7.76 -4.76 -5.39
C GLU A 139 6.60 -3.99 -4.75
N GLY A 140 5.36 -4.41 -5.02
CA GLY A 140 4.15 -3.76 -4.54
C GLY A 140 3.64 -2.69 -5.51
N TYR A 141 3.08 -1.62 -4.95
CA TYR A 141 2.68 -0.43 -5.70
C TYR A 141 3.68 0.69 -5.44
N ALA A 142 3.81 1.58 -6.41
CA ALA A 142 4.31 2.91 -6.16
C ALA A 142 3.22 3.72 -5.42
N LYS A 143 3.60 4.79 -4.73
CA LYS A 143 2.70 5.48 -3.81
C LYS A 143 2.93 6.99 -3.82
N VAL A 144 1.85 7.74 -3.85
CA VAL A 144 1.84 9.18 -3.55
C VAL A 144 0.97 9.45 -2.33
N TRP A 145 1.47 10.25 -1.39
CA TRP A 145 0.72 10.64 -0.20
C TRP A 145 -0.06 11.94 -0.45
N SER A 146 -1.20 12.04 0.22
CA SER A 146 -2.00 13.25 0.20
C SER A 146 -1.41 14.33 1.11
N THR A 147 -1.92 15.56 0.96
CA THR A 147 -1.61 16.70 1.82
C THR A 147 -2.08 16.53 3.27
N CYS A 148 -3.05 15.64 3.51
CA CYS A 148 -3.44 15.16 4.83
C CYS A 148 -3.82 13.69 4.76
N TRP A 149 -3.15 12.87 5.57
CA TRP A 149 -3.38 11.44 5.58
C TRP A 149 -3.48 10.89 6.99
N GLU A 150 -4.28 9.85 7.14
CA GLU A 150 -4.21 8.98 8.31
C GLU A 150 -4.09 7.52 7.89
N ILE A 151 -3.36 6.73 8.67
CA ILE A 151 -3.26 5.29 8.49
C ILE A 151 -3.40 4.58 9.82
N MET A 152 -3.80 3.31 9.77
CA MET A 152 -3.73 2.43 10.92
C MET A 152 -2.45 1.60 10.86
N GLN A 153 -1.58 1.81 11.84
CA GLN A 153 -0.34 1.05 12.01
C GLN A 153 -0.26 0.57 13.46
N ASN A 154 -0.03 -0.73 13.66
CA ASN A 154 0.02 -1.34 14.99
C ASN A 154 -1.20 -1.04 15.89
N GLN A 155 -2.41 -0.97 15.30
CA GLN A 155 -3.67 -0.62 15.98
C GLN A 155 -3.74 0.84 16.48
N GLU A 156 -2.81 1.70 16.08
CA GLU A 156 -2.81 3.12 16.35
C GLU A 156 -3.07 3.89 15.05
N ILE A 157 -3.78 5.01 15.16
CA ILE A 157 -3.96 5.95 14.05
C ILE A 157 -2.74 6.85 14.04
N ILE A 158 -2.07 6.91 12.90
CA ILE A 158 -0.98 7.84 12.63
C ILE A 158 -1.48 8.83 11.60
N THR A 159 -1.39 10.12 11.93
CA THR A 159 -1.79 11.24 11.07
C THR A 159 -0.53 12.00 10.65
N GLY A 160 -0.50 12.47 9.41
CA GLY A 160 0.56 13.34 8.91
C GLY A 160 0.13 14.17 7.71
N GLY A 161 1.03 15.07 7.29
CA GLY A 161 0.75 16.09 6.28
C GLY A 161 0.53 17.47 6.89
N ASP A 162 0.37 18.46 6.01
CA ASP A 162 0.36 19.89 6.36
C ASP A 162 -1.04 20.52 6.39
N LYS A 163 -2.08 19.82 5.91
CA LYS A 163 -3.45 20.36 5.74
C LYS A 163 -4.54 19.51 6.42
N CYS A 164 -4.26 18.94 7.59
CA CYS A 164 -5.24 18.11 8.31
C CYS A 164 -6.28 18.88 9.13
N ASP A 165 -6.13 20.21 9.25
CA ASP A 165 -6.96 21.02 10.14
C ASP A 165 -8.38 21.31 9.61
N ASP A 166 -8.68 20.95 8.36
CA ASP A 166 -9.99 21.22 7.72
C ASP A 166 -10.98 20.04 7.78
N VAL A 167 -10.65 18.91 8.42
CA VAL A 167 -11.63 17.85 8.68
C VAL A 167 -12.46 18.20 9.91
N ILE A 168 -13.31 19.22 9.75
CA ILE A 168 -14.32 19.59 10.73
C ILE A 168 -15.48 18.60 10.57
N ASP A 169 -15.67 17.72 11.56
CA ASP A 169 -16.90 16.94 11.69
C ASP A 169 -18.13 17.86 11.70
N GLU A 170 -19.31 17.36 11.32
CA GLU A 170 -20.59 18.10 11.38
C GLU A 170 -20.91 18.70 12.78
N ASP A 171 -20.21 18.24 13.82
CA ASP A 171 -20.27 18.70 15.20
C ASP A 171 -19.28 19.84 15.56
N GLY A 172 -18.49 20.36 14.62
CA GLY A 172 -17.58 21.49 14.87
C GLY A 172 -16.41 21.18 15.81
N ARG A 173 -16.07 19.90 15.99
CA ARG A 173 -14.95 19.45 16.84
C ARG A 173 -13.75 19.12 15.97
N ASN A 174 -12.61 19.73 16.30
CA ASN A 174 -11.32 19.41 15.70
C ASN A 174 -10.94 17.98 16.16
N ILE A 175 -11.06 16.99 15.28
CA ILE A 175 -10.66 15.62 15.58
C ILE A 175 -9.17 15.47 15.30
N SER A 176 -8.35 16.15 16.10
CA SER A 176 -7.02 15.62 16.37
C SER A 176 -7.20 14.44 17.32
N GLY A 177 -7.38 13.23 16.75
CA GLY A 177 -7.47 11.95 17.47
C GLY A 177 -8.61 11.83 18.49
N PHE A 178 -9.80 11.39 18.06
CA PHE A 178 -10.90 11.11 18.99
C PHE A 178 -10.62 9.86 19.87
N PRO A 179 -11.24 9.76 21.05
CA PRO A 179 -10.72 9.07 22.21
C PRO A 179 -10.98 7.56 22.19
N ILE A 180 -9.93 6.82 22.54
CA ILE A 180 -9.90 5.56 23.29
C ILE A 180 -11.26 4.87 23.48
N PHE A 181 -11.65 4.00 22.54
CA PHE A 181 -12.65 2.97 22.82
C PHE A 181 -12.02 1.89 23.71
N SER A 182 -12.13 2.01 25.03
CA SER A 182 -11.86 0.87 25.91
C SER A 182 -13.09 -0.06 25.97
N ALA A 183 -13.18 -1.01 25.05
CA ALA A 183 -14.15 -2.10 25.15
C ALA A 183 -13.64 -3.16 26.15
N ILE A 184 -13.97 -3.02 27.44
CA ILE A 184 -13.78 -4.10 28.42
C ILE A 184 -15.01 -5.02 28.33
N ILE A 185 -14.87 -6.14 27.64
CA ILE A 185 -15.87 -7.22 27.66
C ILE A 185 -15.64 -8.05 28.93
N SER A 186 -16.51 -7.87 29.93
CA SER A 186 -16.55 -8.69 31.14
C SER A 186 -17.27 -10.00 30.87
N LEU A 187 -16.57 -11.14 30.98
CA LEU A 187 -17.15 -12.48 30.97
C LEU A 187 -17.03 -13.10 32.36
N THR A 188 -18.05 -12.90 33.20
CA THR A 188 -18.26 -13.72 34.40
C THR A 188 -19.45 -14.66 34.16
N PHE A 189 -19.17 -15.92 33.83
CA PHE A 189 -20.20 -16.95 33.82
C PHE A 189 -20.50 -17.40 35.26
N ALA A 190 -21.66 -17.02 35.76
CA ALA A 190 -22.26 -17.66 36.92
C ALA A 190 -22.76 -19.05 36.53
N THR A 191 -22.14 -20.11 37.06
CA THR A 191 -22.70 -21.47 37.01
C THR A 191 -23.31 -21.81 38.36
N ILE A 192 -24.62 -21.59 38.49
CA ILE A 192 -25.47 -22.30 39.45
C ILE A 192 -26.27 -23.30 38.64
N VAL A 193 -25.95 -24.58 38.73
CA VAL A 193 -26.94 -25.65 38.57
C VAL A 193 -26.77 -26.64 39.71
N ILE A 194 -27.75 -26.53 40.60
CA ILE A 194 -28.19 -27.50 41.60
C ILE A 194 -28.36 -28.87 40.94
N ASN A 195 -27.87 -29.94 41.57
CA ASN A 195 -28.55 -31.22 41.44
C ASN A 195 -28.87 -31.79 42.83
N ARG A 196 -30.18 -32.02 43.03
CA ARG A 196 -30.78 -32.70 44.18
C ARG A 196 -30.89 -34.18 43.83
N ASN A 197 -30.74 -35.02 44.86
CA ASN A 197 -31.14 -36.43 44.99
C ASN A 197 -30.29 -37.48 44.27
N GLN A 198 -29.50 -38.24 45.05
CA GLN A 198 -29.91 -39.52 45.64
C GLN A 198 -29.26 -39.72 46.99
#